data_AF-A0A8S9M834-F1
#
_entry.id   AF-A0A8S9M834-F1
#
_cell.length_a   1.000
_cell.length_b   1.000
_cell.length_c   1.000
_cell.angle_alpha   90.00
_cell.angle_beta   90.00
_cell.angle_gamma   90.00
#
_symmetry.space_group_name_H-M   'P 1'
#
loop_
_entity.id
_entity.type
_entity.pdbx_description
1 polymer ?
#
loop_
_entity_poly.entity_id
_entity_poly.type
_entity_poly.pdbx_seq_one_letter_code
_entity_poly.pdbx_strand_id
1 'polypeptide(L)'
;MVLVHNRYKRPKENEKFREELDKAIQVIWNCGLPSPRCVAVDAVVETDLVSALQVSVFPEIIFTKAGKILYREKGIRTADELSKIMAFFYYGAAKPPCLNGVDYSQEQIPSVD
;
A
#
# COMPACT_ATOMS: atom_id res chain seq x y z
N MET A 1 4.37 0.58 5.08
CA MET A 1 3.63 0.46 3.80
C MET A 1 4.53 0.88 2.65
N VAL A 2 4.43 0.19 1.51
CA VAL A 2 5.26 0.41 0.33
C VAL A 2 4.36 0.69 -0.88
N LEU A 3 4.54 1.84 -1.53
CA LEU A 3 3.94 2.14 -2.83
C LEU A 3 4.96 1.78 -3.92
N VAL A 4 4.66 0.77 -4.72
CA VAL A 4 5.49 0.38 -5.86
C VAL A 4 4.91 1.01 -7.11
N HIS A 5 5.64 1.92 -7.74
CA HIS A 5 5.24 2.58 -8.97
C HIS A 5 6.24 2.30 -10.09
N ASN A 6 5.81 2.48 -11.34
CA ASN A 6 6.70 2.32 -12.50
C ASN A 6 6.65 3.59 -13.34
N ARG A 7 7.76 4.34 -13.44
CA ARG A 7 7.80 5.66 -14.09
C ARG A 7 7.26 5.67 -15.53
N TYR A 8 7.40 4.56 -16.25
CA TYR A 8 7.02 4.47 -17.66
C TYR A 8 5.69 3.76 -17.90
N LYS A 9 5.07 3.17 -16.87
CA LYS A 9 3.76 2.50 -16.97
C LYS A 9 2.70 3.25 -16.17
N ARG A 10 1.56 3.51 -16.83
CA ARG A 10 0.35 4.11 -16.22
C ARG A 10 0.65 5.37 -15.39
N PRO A 11 1.34 6.39 -15.94
CA PRO A 11 1.82 7.55 -15.17
C PRO A 11 0.68 8.33 -14.49
N LYS A 12 -0.46 8.50 -15.16
CA LYS A 12 -1.65 9.14 -14.58
C LYS A 12 -2.18 8.40 -13.35
N GLU A 13 -2.07 7.08 -13.36
CA GLU A 13 -2.56 6.25 -12.26
C GLU A 13 -1.56 6.22 -11.11
N ASN A 14 -0.25 6.25 -11.40
CA ASN A 14 0.78 6.43 -10.37
C ASN A 14 0.57 7.74 -9.61
N GLU A 15 0.33 8.84 -10.33
CA GLU A 15 0.04 10.15 -9.73
C GLU A 15 -1.24 10.10 -8.88
N LYS A 16 -2.33 9.58 -9.43
CA LYS A 16 -3.59 9.45 -8.71
C LYS A 16 -3.48 8.60 -7.43
N PHE A 17 -2.77 7.47 -7.48
CA PHE A 17 -2.51 6.65 -6.29
C PHE A 17 -1.73 7.41 -5.23
N ARG A 18 -0.73 8.18 -5.66
CA ARG A 18 0.08 8.99 -4.75
C ARG A 18 -0.75 10.09 -4.09
N GLU A 19 -1.59 10.78 -4.86
CA GLU A 19 -2.50 11.80 -4.34
C GLU A 19 -3.50 11.23 -3.32
N GLU A 20 -4.15 10.11 -3.64
CA GLU A 20 -5.11 9.48 -2.71
C GLU A 20 -4.41 8.94 -1.47
N LEU A 21 -3.17 8.46 -1.59
CA LEU A 21 -2.35 8.03 -0.47
C LEU A 21 -1.98 9.20 0.46
N ASP A 22 -1.53 10.33 -0.10
CA ASP A 22 -1.18 11.52 0.68
C ASP A 22 -2.41 12.08 1.42
N LYS A 23 -3.57 12.12 0.76
CA LYS A 23 -4.85 12.48 1.39
C LYS A 23 -5.24 11.48 2.50
N ALA A 24 -5.04 10.18 2.30
CA ALA A 24 -5.35 9.16 3.31
C ALA A 24 -4.50 9.35 4.57
N ILE A 25 -3.22 9.71 4.41
CA ILE A 25 -2.31 10.02 5.53
C ILE A 25 -2.83 11.24 6.29
N GLN A 26 -3.28 12.28 5.60
CA GLN A 26 -3.90 13.45 6.23
C GLN A 26 -5.17 13.09 7.02
N VAL A 27 -6.02 12.20 6.50
CA VAL A 27 -7.20 11.71 7.22
C VAL A 27 -6.79 11.03 8.53
N ILE A 28 -5.78 10.17 8.50
CA ILE A 28 -5.27 9.50 9.72
C ILE A 28 -4.76 10.51 10.75
N TRP A 29 -4.04 11.55 10.33
CA TRP A 29 -3.59 12.63 11.22
C TRP A 29 -4.76 13.42 11.82
N ASN A 30 -5.79 13.72 11.02
CA ASN A 30 -6.99 14.41 11.49
C ASN A 30 -7.77 13.57 12.53
N CYS A 31 -7.64 12.24 12.49
CA CYS A 31 -8.16 11.34 13.51
C CYS A 31 -7.30 11.26 14.79
N GLY A 32 -6.20 12.02 14.88
CA GLY A 32 -5.29 12.02 16.03
C GLY A 32 -4.39 10.78 16.11
N LEU A 33 -4.27 10.00 15.03
CA LEU A 33 -3.47 8.79 14.98
C LEU A 33 -2.12 9.04 14.28
N PRO A 34 -1.02 8.44 14.76
CA PRO A 34 0.30 8.60 14.15
C PRO A 34 0.36 7.76 12.87
N SER A 35 0.42 8.41 11.70
CA SER A 35 0.36 7.71 10.41
C SER A 35 1.44 6.61 10.24
N PRO A 36 1.13 5.53 9.51
CA PRO A 36 2.13 4.51 9.21
C PRO A 36 3.20 5.08 8.27
N ARG A 37 4.43 4.57 8.38
CA ARG A 37 5.50 4.92 7.44
C ARG A 37 5.14 4.46 6.04
N CYS A 38 5.21 5.39 5.09
CA CYS A 38 4.97 5.16 3.67
C CYS A 38 6.26 5.43 2.90
N VAL A 39 6.69 4.45 2.11
CA VAL A 39 7.85 4.57 1.21
C VAL A 39 7.41 4.32 -0.22
N ALA A 40 7.95 5.09 -1.16
CA ALA A 40 7.73 4.89 -2.58
C ALA A 40 8.94 4.20 -3.19
N VAL A 41 8.71 3.11 -3.90
CA VAL A 41 9.72 2.31 -4.60
C VAL A 41 9.46 2.43 -6.09
N ASP A 42 10.51 2.78 -6.82
CA ASP A 42 10.46 2.80 -8.27
C ASP A 42 10.89 1.46 -8.85
N ALA A 43 9.95 0.79 -9.50
CA ALA A 43 10.12 -0.52 -10.11
C ALA A 43 11.12 -0.57 -11.27
N VAL A 44 11.50 0.59 -11.81
CA VAL A 44 12.52 0.66 -12.87
C VAL A 44 13.93 0.65 -12.29
N VAL A 45 14.13 1.20 -11.09
CA VAL A 45 15.44 1.27 -10.43
C VAL A 45 15.65 0.09 -9.50
N GLU A 46 14.64 -0.23 -8.69
CA GLU A 46 14.72 -1.26 -7.64
C GLU A 46 14.20 -2.60 -8.16
N THR A 47 14.80 -3.11 -9.23
CA THR A 47 14.33 -4.32 -9.93
C THR A 47 14.35 -5.56 -9.04
N ASP A 48 15.37 -5.70 -8.20
CA ASP A 48 15.54 -6.87 -7.33
C ASP A 48 14.48 -6.91 -6.24
N LEU A 49 14.18 -5.74 -5.64
CA LEU A 49 13.12 -5.61 -4.64
C LEU A 49 11.74 -5.90 -5.26
N VAL A 50 11.47 -5.39 -6.47
CA VAL A 50 10.21 -5.65 -7.18
C VAL A 50 10.06 -7.13 -7.54
N SER A 51 11.16 -7.77 -7.96
CA SER A 51 11.20 -9.20 -8.25
C SER A 51 10.95 -10.03 -6.99
N ALA A 52 11.65 -9.72 -5.90
CA ALA A 52 11.48 -10.39 -4.61
C ALA A 52 10.05 -10.27 -4.10
N LEU A 53 9.46 -9.06 -4.15
CA LEU A 53 8.08 -8.80 -3.74
C LEU A 53 7.02 -9.38 -4.70
N GLN A 54 7.44 -9.97 -5.83
CA GLN A 54 6.56 -10.54 -6.88
C GLN A 54 5.49 -9.56 -7.38
N VAL A 55 5.86 -8.29 -7.53
CA VAL A 55 4.92 -7.25 -7.99
C VAL A 55 4.68 -7.40 -9.49
N SER A 56 3.42 -7.55 -9.87
CA SER A 56 3.00 -7.79 -11.26
C SER A 56 2.15 -6.67 -11.85
N VAL A 57 1.59 -5.79 -11.01
CA VAL A 57 0.74 -4.67 -11.42
C VAL A 57 1.37 -3.38 -10.90
N PHE A 58 1.24 -2.30 -11.67
CA PHE A 58 1.69 -0.97 -11.26
C PHE A 58 0.56 0.05 -11.45
N PRO A 59 0.37 0.99 -10.51
CA PRO A 59 0.97 1.00 -9.17
C PRO A 59 0.36 -0.08 -8.25
N GLU A 60 1.10 -0.52 -7.23
CA GLU A 60 0.64 -1.47 -6.19
C GLU A 60 1.03 -0.95 -4.79
N ILE A 61 0.11 -1.01 -3.83
CA ILE A 61 0.38 -0.67 -2.42
C ILE A 61 0.47 -1.94 -1.60
N ILE A 62 1.60 -2.14 -0.95
CA ILE A 62 1.87 -3.30 -0.10
C ILE A 62 1.83 -2.86 1.37
N PHE A 63 0.84 -3.37 2.10
CA PHE A 63 0.70 -3.17 3.53
C PHE A 63 1.60 -4.14 4.27
N THR A 64 2.50 -3.61 5.10
CA THR A 64 3.52 -4.39 5.80
C THR A 64 3.55 -4.04 7.27
N LYS A 65 3.67 -5.04 8.15
CA LYS A 65 3.81 -4.85 9.59
C LYS A 65 4.67 -5.96 10.19
N ALA A 66 5.63 -5.61 11.03
CA ALA A 66 6.48 -6.56 11.75
C ALA A 66 7.13 -7.64 10.86
N GLY A 67 7.71 -7.24 9.72
CA GLY A 67 8.40 -8.18 8.81
C GLY A 67 7.48 -9.04 7.94
N LYS A 68 6.17 -8.78 7.94
CA LYS A 68 5.17 -9.51 7.16
C LYS A 68 4.40 -8.59 6.21
N ILE A 69 4.05 -9.10 5.05
CA ILE A 69 3.07 -8.51 4.14
C ILE A 69 1.69 -8.94 4.62
N LEU A 70 0.83 -7.95 4.86
CA LEU A 70 -0.53 -8.16 5.35
C LEU A 70 -1.56 -8.13 4.23
N TYR A 71 -1.35 -7.27 3.24
CA TYR A 71 -2.29 -7.04 2.15
C TYR A 71 -1.63 -6.31 0.98
N ARG A 72 -2.14 -6.53 -0.23
CA ARG A 72 -1.70 -5.91 -1.48
C ARG A 72 -2.90 -5.29 -2.19
N GLU A 73 -2.86 -3.97 -2.33
CA GLU A 73 -3.88 -3.22 -3.08
C GLU A 73 -3.36 -2.91 -4.48
N LYS A 74 -4.11 -3.38 -5.49
CA LYS A 74 -3.76 -3.27 -6.92
C LYS A 74 -4.70 -2.33 -7.68
N GLY A 75 -5.81 -1.92 -7.07
CA GLY A 75 -6.83 -1.04 -7.63
C GLY A 75 -6.78 0.35 -7.03
N ILE A 76 -7.27 1.33 -7.80
CA ILE A 76 -7.41 2.71 -7.31
C ILE A 76 -8.42 2.69 -6.16
N ARG A 77 -7.99 3.16 -4.99
CA ARG A 77 -8.85 3.38 -3.82
C ARG A 77 -8.86 4.85 -3.47
N THR A 78 -9.99 5.30 -2.94
CA THR A 78 -10.11 6.65 -2.40
C THR A 78 -9.32 6.81 -1.11
N ALA A 79 -8.99 8.05 -0.76
CA ALA A 79 -8.33 8.39 0.49
C ALA A 79 -9.07 7.86 1.73
N ASP A 80 -10.41 7.93 1.72
CA ASP A 80 -11.25 7.39 2.79
C ASP A 80 -11.11 5.86 2.91
N GLU A 81 -11.21 5.14 1.80
CA GLU A 81 -11.01 3.69 1.80
C GLU A 81 -9.60 3.29 2.24
N LEU A 82 -8.57 3.96 1.71
CA LEU A 82 -7.17 3.72 2.10
C LEU A 82 -6.96 3.99 3.58
N SER A 83 -7.50 5.08 4.12
CA SER A 83 -7.40 5.39 5.55
C SER A 83 -8.04 4.31 6.42
N LYS A 84 -9.18 3.76 6.00
CA LYS A 84 -9.85 2.65 6.72
C LYS A 84 -9.06 1.35 6.63
N ILE A 85 -8.46 1.05 5.48
CA ILE A 85 -7.58 -0.11 5.30
C ILE A 85 -6.34 0.03 6.20
N MET A 86 -5.71 1.21 6.23
CA MET A 86 -4.61 1.51 7.15
C MET A 86 -5.04 1.31 8.60
N ALA A 87 -6.21 1.85 8.98
CA ALA A 87 -6.69 1.76 10.35
C ALA A 87 -6.98 0.32 10.78
N PHE A 88 -7.51 -0.50 9.88
CA PHE A 88 -7.70 -1.93 10.09
C PHE A 88 -6.38 -2.65 10.39
N PHE A 89 -5.37 -2.51 9.52
CA PHE A 89 -4.11 -3.25 9.67
C PHE A 89 -3.16 -2.69 10.75
N TYR A 90 -3.13 -1.37 10.95
CA TYR A 90 -2.17 -0.75 11.87
C TYR A 90 -2.74 -0.49 13.26
N TYR A 91 -4.01 -0.09 13.38
CA TYR A 91 -4.62 0.34 14.64
C TYR A 91 -5.76 -0.57 15.14
N GLY A 92 -6.07 -1.67 14.44
CA GLY A 92 -7.08 -2.63 14.87
C GLY A 92 -8.53 -2.13 14.74
N ALA A 93 -8.78 -1.22 13.79
CA ALA A 93 -10.14 -0.76 13.48
C ALA A 93 -11.00 -1.90 12.89
N ALA A 94 -12.29 -1.64 12.67
CA ALA A 94 -13.18 -2.59 12.00
C ALA A 94 -12.79 -2.82 10.53
N LYS A 95 -13.03 -4.03 10.01
CA LYS A 95 -12.76 -4.37 8.61
C LYS A 95 -13.64 -3.50 7.69
N PRO A 96 -13.07 -2.70 6.78
CA PRO A 96 -13.86 -1.88 5.87
C PRO A 96 -14.56 -2.72 4.79
N PRO A 97 -15.72 -2.28 4.28
CA PRO A 97 -16.46 -2.99 3.22
C PRO A 97 -15.64 -3.21 1.94
N CYS A 98 -14.69 -2.32 1.67
CA CYS A 98 -13.81 -2.34 0.52
C CYS A 98 -12.84 -3.54 0.52
N LEU A 99 -12.71 -4.25 1.65
CA LEU A 99 -11.98 -5.50 1.82
C LEU A 99 -12.91 -6.74 1.93
N ASN A 100 -14.22 -6.60 1.76
CA ASN A 100 -15.13 -7.75 1.79
C ASN A 100 -14.89 -8.64 0.56
N GLY A 101 -14.82 -9.96 0.78
CA GLY A 101 -14.51 -10.94 -0.27
C GLY A 101 -13.04 -10.95 -0.72
N VAL A 102 -12.19 -10.09 -0.17
CA VAL A 102 -10.75 -10.10 -0.41
C VAL A 102 -10.10 -11.02 0.61
N ASP A 103 -9.49 -12.10 0.12
CA ASP A 103 -8.61 -12.93 0.94
C ASP A 103 -7.27 -12.22 1.09
N TYR A 104 -6.78 -12.10 2.32
CA TYR A 104 -5.48 -11.52 2.61
C TYR A 104 -4.63 -12.56 3.33
N SER A 105 -3.70 -13.14 2.58
CA SER A 105 -2.68 -14.04 3.11
C SER A 105 -1.59 -13.22 3.81
N GLN A 106 -1.24 -13.62 5.03
CA GLN A 106 -0.01 -13.11 5.64
C GLN A 106 1.18 -13.78 4.97
N GLU A 107 1.93 -13.03 4.18
CA GLU A 107 3.16 -13.48 3.54
C GLU A 107 4.37 -12.95 4.33
N GLN A 108 5.44 -13.74 4.39
CA GLN A 108 6.71 -13.24 4.94
C GLN A 108 7.34 -12.25 3.96
N ILE A 109 7.90 -11.14 4.44
CA ILE A 109 8.66 -10.24 3.55
C ILE A 109 9.92 -10.99 3.08
N PRO A 110 10.13 -11.11 1.77
CA PRO A 110 11.33 -11.77 1.23
C PRO A 110 12.58 -10.94 1.56
N SER A 111 13.70 -11.63 1.84
CA SER A 111 15.00 -10.96 1.92
C SER A 111 15.53 -10.71 0.52
N VAL A 112 16.17 -9.55 0.33
CA VAL A 112 17.01 -9.27 -0.84
C VAL A 112 18.43 -9.35 -0.31
N ASP A 113 19.24 -10.25 -0.88
CA ASP A 113 20.65 -10.44 -0.51
C ASP A 113 21.55 -9.38 -1.17
#